data_AF-A0A818WFZ3-F1
#
_entry.id   AF-A0A818WFZ3-F1
#
_cell.length_a   1.000
_cell.length_b   1.000
_cell.length_c   1.000
_cell.angle_alpha   90.00
_cell.angle_beta   90.00
_cell.angle_gamma   90.00
#
_symmetry.space_group_name_H-M   'P 1'
#
loop_
_entity.id
_entity.type
_entity.pdbx_description
1 polymer ?
#
loop_
_entity_poly.entity_id
_entity_poly.type
_entity_poly.pdbx_seq_one_letter_code
_entity_poly.pdbx_strand_id
1 'polypeptide(L)'
;MLALFPCLVGITSFGKGCAVKGDPGIYTRLAYYFDWMESITNAWSNTSTSLPHVVYRCDRTSTCGCGQNDVTLLSSRIVGGEDAVEASWSMVVSLRFPEAFHQCGGTLLSESFILTAAYCVDNLSIGGEMNITVAVGMTNRFDPRQIIREVDRIYIHPNYSREARDYRNDIALLHVKTPFIYTNNPLLAKSCIHRIDPPELTIQHPRNGSRLAVIGWGFLKSIGSTIPEMLQQVQVYTIDHDHPACLDSIYDPQLQFCAGIIEGGKG
;
A
#
# COMPACT_ATOMS: atom_id res chain seq x y z
N MET A 1 -24.15 -9.09 -7.04
CA MET A 1 -22.86 -8.58 -7.57
C MET A 1 -22.13 -7.96 -6.38
N LEU A 2 -20.98 -8.53 -5.93
CA LEU A 2 -20.30 -8.24 -4.66
C LEU A 2 -19.03 -7.39 -4.84
N ALA A 3 -19.14 -6.15 -5.25
CA ALA A 3 -19.15 -5.07 -4.30
C ALA A 3 -18.16 -5.09 -3.09
N LEU A 4 -16.88 -4.73 -3.29
CA LEU A 4 -15.87 -4.52 -2.23
C LEU A 4 -15.61 -3.03 -1.92
N PHE A 5 -15.61 -2.68 -0.63
CA PHE A 5 -15.07 -1.43 -0.08
C PHE A 5 -13.58 -1.30 -0.46
N PRO A 6 -13.04 -0.08 -0.65
CA PRO A 6 -11.60 0.13 -0.77
C PRO A 6 -10.94 -0.08 0.59
N CYS A 7 -10.79 -1.35 0.97
CA CYS A 7 -9.92 -1.77 2.04
C CYS A 7 -8.51 -1.90 1.45
N LEU A 8 -7.53 -1.36 2.17
CA LEU A 8 -6.16 -1.71 1.92
C LEU A 8 -5.98 -3.19 2.33
N VAL A 9 -5.78 -4.06 1.33
CA VAL A 9 -5.62 -5.51 1.55
C VAL A 9 -4.16 -5.93 1.58
N GLY A 10 -3.27 -5.12 1.01
CA GLY A 10 -1.86 -5.41 0.88
C GLY A 10 -0.99 -4.19 0.64
N ILE A 11 0.30 -4.38 0.90
CA ILE A 11 1.38 -3.48 0.45
C ILE A 11 2.35 -4.31 -0.39
N THR A 12 2.93 -3.70 -1.42
CA THR A 12 3.92 -4.37 -2.26
C THR A 12 5.13 -4.78 -1.42
N SER A 13 5.53 -6.05 -1.50
CA SER A 13 6.72 -6.57 -0.83
C SER A 13 7.85 -6.80 -1.83
N PHE A 14 7.66 -7.69 -2.81
CA PHE A 14 8.68 -7.97 -3.82
C PHE A 14 8.09 -8.41 -5.16
N GLY A 15 8.95 -8.43 -6.18
CA GLY A 15 8.66 -8.93 -7.53
C GLY A 15 9.95 -9.11 -8.33
N LYS A 16 9.92 -9.95 -9.37
CA LYS A 16 11.09 -10.24 -10.22
C LYS A 16 11.36 -9.14 -11.26
N GLY A 17 10.39 -8.26 -11.49
CA GLY A 17 10.47 -7.09 -12.36
C GLY A 17 9.14 -6.34 -12.42
N CYS A 18 9.16 -5.12 -12.94
CA CYS A 18 7.95 -4.31 -13.09
C CYS A 18 7.23 -4.69 -14.39
N ALA A 19 5.96 -5.08 -14.28
CA ALA A 19 5.10 -5.37 -15.44
C ALA A 19 5.64 -6.46 -16.39
N VAL A 20 6.40 -7.43 -15.87
CA VAL A 20 6.97 -8.52 -16.67
C VAL A 20 5.92 -9.62 -16.87
N LYS A 21 5.85 -10.16 -18.09
CA LYS A 21 4.93 -11.26 -18.42
C LYS A 21 5.26 -12.48 -17.57
N GLY A 22 4.24 -13.02 -16.90
CA GLY A 22 4.37 -14.21 -16.04
C GLY A 22 4.96 -13.94 -14.65
N ASP A 23 5.29 -12.69 -14.32
CA ASP A 23 5.88 -12.30 -13.04
C ASP A 23 4.95 -11.30 -12.31
N PRO A 24 3.92 -11.80 -11.62
CA PRO A 24 3.05 -10.97 -10.79
C PRO A 24 3.81 -10.40 -9.56
N GLY A 25 3.24 -9.36 -8.98
CA GLY A 25 3.74 -8.80 -7.72
C GLY A 25 3.29 -9.65 -6.53
N ILE A 26 4.15 -9.70 -5.50
CA ILE A 26 3.84 -10.30 -4.21
C ILE A 26 3.58 -9.20 -3.18
N TYR A 27 2.49 -9.34 -2.45
CA TYR A 27 1.98 -8.36 -1.51
C TYR A 27 1.89 -8.94 -0.12
N THR A 28 2.31 -8.19 0.89
CA THR A 28 2.11 -8.54 2.30
C THR A 28 0.61 -8.50 2.63
N ARG A 29 0.07 -9.58 3.22
CA ARG A 29 -1.36 -9.71 3.54
C ARG A 29 -1.69 -9.00 4.86
N LEU A 30 -2.29 -7.81 4.79
CA LEU A 30 -2.46 -6.97 5.98
C LEU A 30 -3.40 -7.53 7.04
N ALA A 31 -4.40 -8.32 6.64
CA ALA A 31 -5.31 -8.95 7.60
C ALA A 31 -4.58 -9.83 8.62
N TYR A 32 -3.48 -10.49 8.22
CA TYR A 32 -2.65 -11.30 9.12
C TYR A 32 -1.94 -10.45 10.18
N TYR A 33 -1.53 -9.23 9.83
CA TYR A 33 -0.76 -8.34 10.70
C TYR A 33 -1.63 -7.33 11.46
N PHE A 34 -2.96 -7.45 11.39
CA PHE A 34 -3.88 -6.50 12.00
C PHE A 34 -3.61 -6.31 13.50
N ASP A 35 -3.53 -7.41 14.25
CA ASP A 35 -3.32 -7.36 15.70
C ASP A 35 -1.96 -6.76 16.08
N TRP A 36 -0.91 -7.09 15.31
CA TRP A 36 0.41 -6.49 15.51
C TRP A 36 0.37 -4.98 15.27
N MET A 37 -0.26 -4.53 14.18
CA MET A 37 -0.39 -3.10 13.89
C MET A 37 -1.18 -2.40 14.99
N GLU A 38 -2.34 -2.94 15.38
CA GLU A 38 -3.20 -2.34 16.39
C GLU A 38 -2.52 -2.26 17.76
N SER A 39 -1.71 -3.26 18.13
CA SER A 39 -0.95 -3.25 19.38
C SER A 39 0.02 -2.07 19.51
N ILE A 40 0.43 -1.48 18.39
CA ILE A 40 1.35 -0.34 18.33
C ILE A 40 0.60 0.98 18.11
N THR A 41 -0.35 0.98 17.19
CA THR A 41 -0.99 2.22 16.71
C THR A 41 -2.20 2.63 17.54
N ASN A 42 -2.92 1.65 18.14
CA ASN A 42 -4.23 1.83 18.74
C ASN A 42 -5.19 2.63 17.83
N ALA A 43 -5.09 2.41 16.51
CA ALA A 43 -5.75 3.22 15.49
C ALA A 43 -7.22 2.83 15.28
N TRP A 44 -7.64 1.63 15.69
CA TRP A 44 -8.96 1.05 15.37
C TRP A 44 -9.85 0.74 16.58
N SER A 45 -9.45 1.11 17.80
CA SER A 45 -10.11 0.77 19.08
C SER A 45 -11.55 1.31 19.31
N ASN A 46 -12.23 1.87 18.31
CA ASN A 46 -13.61 2.38 18.42
C ASN A 46 -14.57 2.04 17.26
N THR A 47 -14.19 1.21 16.29
CA THR A 47 -15.05 0.93 15.11
C THR A 47 -15.47 -0.53 15.06
N SER A 48 -16.56 -0.84 15.76
CA SER A 48 -17.36 -2.06 15.55
C SER A 48 -18.54 -1.70 14.64
N THR A 49 -18.44 -2.01 13.34
CA THR A 49 -19.63 -2.18 12.51
C THR A 49 -19.35 -3.13 11.35
N SER A 50 -20.00 -4.29 11.40
CA SER A 50 -20.22 -5.16 10.25
C SER A 50 -21.02 -4.42 9.18
N LEU A 51 -20.54 -4.34 7.94
CA LEU A 51 -21.34 -3.83 6.83
C LEU A 51 -21.22 -4.68 5.56
N PRO A 52 -22.33 -4.84 4.81
CA PRO A 52 -22.43 -5.73 3.66
C PRO A 52 -21.99 -5.06 2.34
N HIS A 53 -21.83 -5.91 1.33
CA HIS A 53 -21.27 -5.71 -0.02
C HIS A 53 -21.71 -4.43 -0.80
N VAL A 54 -20.76 -3.54 -1.19
CA VAL A 54 -20.94 -2.45 -2.21
C VAL A 54 -19.76 -2.27 -3.21
N VAL A 55 -20.07 -2.08 -4.52
CA VAL A 55 -19.14 -1.95 -5.67
C VAL A 55 -18.70 -0.51 -5.69
N TYR A 56 -17.38 -0.33 -5.78
CA TYR A 56 -16.66 0.94 -5.78
C TYR A 56 -17.53 2.19 -5.90
N ARG A 57 -17.86 2.74 -4.72
CA ARG A 57 -18.15 4.15 -4.52
C ARG A 57 -17.39 4.53 -3.27
N CYS A 58 -16.63 5.62 -3.36
CA CYS A 58 -16.04 6.21 -2.18
C CYS A 58 -17.17 6.66 -1.25
N ASP A 59 -17.31 6.02 -0.09
CA ASP A 59 -18.19 6.50 0.96
C ASP A 59 -17.51 7.64 1.72
N ARG A 60 -17.76 8.89 1.29
CA ARG A 60 -17.25 10.10 1.94
C ARG A 60 -17.78 10.31 3.36
N THR A 61 -18.74 9.50 3.81
CA THR A 61 -19.23 9.50 5.19
C THR A 61 -18.40 8.59 6.10
N SER A 62 -17.57 7.71 5.53
CA SER A 62 -16.60 6.90 6.27
C SER A 62 -15.44 7.75 6.78
N THR A 63 -14.91 7.38 7.94
CA THR A 63 -13.71 8.00 8.55
C THR A 63 -12.40 7.60 7.86
N CYS A 64 -12.45 6.64 6.93
CA CYS A 64 -11.29 6.15 6.17
C CYS A 64 -11.68 5.66 4.76
N GLY A 65 -10.68 5.42 3.90
CA GLY A 65 -10.78 4.67 2.64
C GLY A 65 -11.04 5.51 1.39
N CYS A 66 -11.02 6.84 1.50
CA CYS A 66 -11.67 7.69 0.51
C CYS A 66 -10.91 8.98 0.18
N GLY A 67 -10.47 9.10 -1.08
CA GLY A 67 -10.11 10.39 -1.65
C GLY A 67 -11.34 11.27 -1.92
N GLN A 68 -11.12 12.55 -2.22
CA GLN A 68 -12.21 13.49 -2.54
C GLN A 68 -12.79 13.31 -3.93
N ASN A 69 -12.03 12.68 -4.84
CA ASN A 69 -12.47 12.46 -6.22
C ASN A 69 -12.70 10.99 -6.48
N ASP A 70 -13.73 10.69 -7.28
CA ASP A 70 -14.03 9.32 -7.68
C ASP A 70 -12.91 8.79 -8.58
N VAL A 71 -12.48 7.56 -8.31
CA VAL A 71 -11.54 6.84 -9.17
C VAL A 71 -12.32 6.11 -10.25
N THR A 72 -11.92 6.32 -11.51
CA THR A 72 -12.29 5.43 -12.61
C THR A 72 -11.01 4.77 -13.12
N LEU A 73 -10.91 3.46 -12.95
CA LEU A 73 -9.84 2.66 -13.56
C LEU A 73 -10.29 2.24 -14.96
N LEU A 74 -9.78 2.91 -16.01
CA LEU A 74 -10.10 2.57 -17.39
C LEU A 74 -9.21 1.43 -17.87
N SER A 75 -9.81 0.31 -18.32
CA SER A 75 -9.02 -0.87 -18.75
C SER A 75 -8.29 -0.67 -20.09
N SER A 76 -8.49 0.45 -20.79
CA SER A 76 -8.15 0.60 -22.22
C SER A 76 -6.75 1.12 -22.54
N ARG A 77 -5.96 1.64 -21.57
CA ARG A 77 -4.59 2.09 -21.87
C ARG A 77 -3.58 0.95 -21.84
N ILE A 78 -2.74 0.94 -22.88
CA ILE A 78 -1.80 -0.12 -23.25
C ILE A 78 -0.45 0.23 -22.63
N VAL A 79 -0.09 -0.47 -21.55
CA VAL A 79 1.23 -0.48 -20.86
C VAL A 79 1.54 0.71 -19.93
N GLY A 80 2.02 0.42 -18.71
CA GLY A 80 2.70 1.41 -17.84
C GLY A 80 1.85 2.19 -16.83
N GLY A 81 0.67 1.69 -16.45
CA GLY A 81 -0.25 2.41 -15.54
C GLY A 81 -0.98 3.58 -16.22
N GLU A 82 -1.79 4.30 -15.45
CA GLU A 82 -2.39 5.58 -15.84
C GLU A 82 -2.17 6.62 -14.74
N ASP A 83 -2.04 7.89 -15.14
CA ASP A 83 -1.98 9.00 -14.19
C ASP A 83 -3.24 8.98 -13.31
N ALA A 84 -3.02 8.99 -11.99
CA ALA A 84 -4.09 9.12 -11.03
C ALA A 84 -4.70 10.52 -11.09
N VAL A 85 -6.02 10.60 -10.91
CA VAL A 85 -6.73 11.87 -10.76
C VAL A 85 -6.31 12.53 -9.44
N GLU A 86 -6.18 13.85 -9.43
CA GLU A 86 -5.83 14.59 -8.21
C GLU A 86 -6.77 14.25 -7.05
N ALA A 87 -6.24 14.08 -5.84
CA ALA A 87 -6.99 13.76 -4.62
C ALA A 87 -7.89 12.50 -4.70
N SER A 88 -7.67 11.63 -5.68
CA SER A 88 -8.38 10.35 -5.79
C SER A 88 -7.82 9.29 -4.84
N TRP A 89 -6.53 9.40 -4.51
CA TRP A 89 -5.82 8.50 -3.60
C TRP A 89 -5.14 9.22 -2.43
N SER A 90 -5.91 9.97 -1.64
CA SER A 90 -5.43 10.84 -0.53
C SER A 90 -4.76 10.12 0.65
N MET A 91 -4.69 8.78 0.64
CA MET A 91 -4.03 7.96 1.68
C MET A 91 -2.59 7.57 1.32
N VAL A 92 -2.14 7.85 0.09
CA VAL A 92 -0.84 7.41 -0.42
C VAL A 92 0.28 8.31 0.13
N VAL A 93 1.37 7.68 0.52
CA VAL A 93 2.54 8.33 1.11
C VAL A 93 3.75 8.14 0.20
N SER A 94 4.53 9.21 0.02
CA SER A 94 5.88 9.16 -0.53
C SER A 94 6.86 9.18 0.64
N LEU A 95 7.51 8.05 0.91
CA LEU A 95 8.59 7.97 1.88
C LEU A 95 9.90 8.42 1.23
N ARG A 96 10.63 9.33 1.91
CA ARG A 96 11.72 10.09 1.32
C ARG A 96 12.98 10.12 2.18
N PHE A 97 14.08 9.64 1.61
CA PHE A 97 15.43 9.65 2.20
C PHE A 97 16.47 9.14 1.16
N PRO A 98 17.76 9.45 1.29
CA PRO A 98 18.26 10.69 1.90
C PRO A 98 17.78 11.91 1.09
N GLU A 99 18.02 13.11 1.61
CA GLU A 99 17.85 14.38 0.85
C GLU A 99 16.45 14.60 0.25
N ALA A 100 15.40 14.16 0.96
CA ALA A 100 14.01 14.25 0.51
C ALA A 100 13.70 13.54 -0.83
N PHE A 101 14.58 12.64 -1.29
CA PHE A 101 14.34 11.83 -2.49
C PHE A 101 13.37 10.68 -2.21
N HIS A 102 12.43 10.43 -3.12
CA HIS A 102 11.45 9.34 -2.98
C HIS A 102 12.10 7.96 -3.12
N GLN A 103 11.94 7.11 -2.12
CA GLN A 103 12.45 5.73 -2.13
C GLN A 103 11.34 4.69 -2.18
N CYS A 104 10.30 4.89 -1.36
CA CYS A 104 9.25 3.90 -1.19
C CYS A 104 7.87 4.55 -1.07
N GLY A 105 6.85 3.75 -1.37
CA GLY A 105 5.47 4.06 -1.03
C GLY A 105 5.15 3.76 0.43
N GLY A 106 4.03 4.29 0.88
CA GLY A 106 3.40 3.91 2.13
C GLY A 106 1.96 4.38 2.15
N THR A 107 1.31 4.25 3.29
CA THR A 107 -0.08 4.70 3.45
C THR A 107 -0.41 5.17 4.85
N LEU A 108 -1.26 6.19 4.94
CA LEU A 108 -1.73 6.76 6.20
C LEU A 108 -2.67 5.79 6.92
N LEU A 109 -2.34 5.43 8.17
CA LEU A 109 -3.23 4.66 9.05
C LEU A 109 -3.98 5.57 10.03
N SER A 110 -3.31 6.60 10.54
CA SER A 110 -3.88 7.52 11.51
C SER A 110 -3.27 8.92 11.38
N GLU A 111 -3.51 9.77 12.37
CA GLU A 111 -2.88 11.08 12.57
C GLU A 111 -1.36 10.98 12.71
N SER A 112 -0.84 9.87 13.24
CA SER A 112 0.58 9.77 13.56
C SER A 112 1.26 8.54 12.98
N PHE A 113 0.51 7.61 12.40
CA PHE A 113 1.06 6.35 11.90
C PHE A 113 0.91 6.18 10.40
N ILE A 114 1.98 5.68 9.80
CA ILE A 114 2.09 5.30 8.39
C ILE A 114 2.52 3.85 8.31
N LEU A 115 1.94 3.11 7.38
CA LEU A 115 2.31 1.74 7.03
C LEU A 115 3.22 1.73 5.79
N THR A 116 4.27 0.92 5.82
CA THR A 116 5.18 0.68 4.69
C THR A 116 5.79 -0.73 4.78
N ALA A 117 6.63 -1.10 3.82
CA ALA A 117 7.37 -2.37 3.85
C ALA A 117 8.59 -2.26 4.79
N ALA A 118 8.92 -3.35 5.49
CA ALA A 118 10.12 -3.38 6.34
C ALA A 118 11.39 -3.23 5.52
N TYR A 119 11.44 -3.82 4.33
CA TYR A 119 12.55 -3.73 3.40
C TYR A 119 12.91 -2.28 3.01
N CYS A 120 11.94 -1.36 3.07
CA CYS A 120 12.20 0.06 2.83
C CYS A 120 12.99 0.74 3.94
N VAL A 121 12.90 0.24 5.18
CA VAL A 121 13.33 0.99 6.38
C VAL A 121 14.26 0.22 7.31
N ASP A 122 14.50 -1.06 7.07
CA ASP A 122 15.28 -1.96 7.94
C ASP A 122 16.74 -1.58 8.16
N ASN A 123 17.36 -0.90 7.18
CA ASN A 123 18.73 -0.40 7.29
C ASN A 123 18.79 1.07 7.74
N LEU A 124 17.66 1.66 8.15
CA LEU A 124 17.59 3.04 8.59
C LEU A 124 17.64 3.12 10.11
N SER A 125 18.34 4.13 10.63
CA SER A 125 18.39 4.44 12.05
C SER A 125 17.88 5.86 12.29
N ILE A 126 16.95 6.02 13.22
CA ILE A 126 16.48 7.35 13.64
C ILE A 126 17.58 8.06 14.43
N GLY A 127 17.79 9.36 14.13
CA GLY A 127 18.79 10.18 14.82
C GLY A 127 20.22 10.03 14.27
N GLY A 128 20.42 9.27 13.19
CA GLY A 128 21.65 9.32 12.39
C GLY A 128 21.68 10.51 11.43
N GLU A 129 22.62 10.51 10.48
CA GLU A 129 22.79 11.57 9.48
C GLU A 129 21.61 11.69 8.47
N MET A 130 20.69 10.72 8.45
CA MET A 130 19.59 10.66 7.48
C MET A 130 18.29 11.28 8.02
N ASN A 131 17.86 12.38 7.39
CA ASN A 131 16.52 12.95 7.62
C ASN A 131 15.46 12.13 6.85
N ILE A 132 14.67 11.35 7.58
CA ILE A 132 13.57 10.56 7.03
C ILE A 132 12.31 11.41 7.08
N THR A 133 11.75 11.68 5.91
CA THR A 133 10.49 12.42 5.79
C THR A 133 9.48 11.63 4.99
N VAL A 134 8.22 11.94 5.25
CA VAL A 134 7.09 11.46 4.46
C VAL A 134 6.36 12.65 3.87
N ALA A 135 5.89 12.52 2.64
CA ALA A 135 5.05 13.50 1.98
C ALA A 135 3.71 12.87 1.59
N VAL A 136 2.64 13.63 1.77
CA VAL A 136 1.25 13.22 1.49
C VAL A 136 0.45 14.37 0.87
N GLY A 137 -0.73 14.05 0.36
CA GLY A 137 -1.66 15.04 -0.20
C GLY A 137 -1.22 15.61 -1.54
N MET A 138 -0.47 14.83 -2.32
CA MET A 138 0.05 15.23 -3.62
C MET A 138 -0.15 14.12 -4.66
N THR A 139 -0.44 14.53 -5.89
CA THR A 139 -0.45 13.64 -7.07
C THR A 139 0.83 13.83 -7.86
N ASN A 140 1.32 15.06 -8.00
CA ASN A 140 2.67 15.34 -8.47
C ASN A 140 3.64 15.36 -7.28
N ARG A 141 4.75 14.61 -7.33
CA ARG A 141 5.75 14.57 -6.23
C ARG A 141 6.42 15.91 -5.92
N PHE A 142 6.32 16.88 -6.83
CA PHE A 142 6.87 18.23 -6.70
C PHE A 142 5.81 19.29 -6.37
N ASP A 143 4.56 18.89 -6.07
CA ASP A 143 3.51 19.83 -5.71
C ASP A 143 3.88 20.61 -4.43
N PRO A 144 3.91 21.96 -4.45
CA PRO A 144 4.25 22.75 -3.27
C PRO A 144 3.19 22.66 -2.15
N ARG A 145 1.98 22.16 -2.43
CA ARG A 145 0.91 21.96 -1.45
C ARG A 145 1.06 20.67 -0.64
N GLN A 146 2.06 19.86 -0.95
CA GLN A 146 2.34 18.61 -0.23
C GLN A 146 2.55 18.84 1.27
N ILE A 147 2.08 17.90 2.07
CA ILE A 147 2.23 17.95 3.52
C ILE A 147 3.39 17.04 3.89
N ILE A 148 4.45 17.62 4.43
CA ILE A 148 5.68 16.89 4.82
C ILE A 148 5.69 16.69 6.33
N ARG A 149 6.13 15.51 6.78
CA ARG A 149 6.39 15.19 8.19
C ARG A 149 7.71 14.46 8.38
N GLU A 150 8.37 14.77 9.48
CA GLU A 150 9.54 14.03 9.96
C GLU A 150 9.08 12.73 10.63
N VAL A 151 9.80 11.64 10.36
CA VAL A 151 9.63 10.36 11.06
C VAL A 151 10.53 10.37 12.29
N ASP A 152 9.98 10.07 13.47
CA ASP A 152 10.72 10.01 14.74
C ASP A 152 10.80 8.60 15.35
N ARG A 153 10.02 7.63 14.85
CA ARG A 153 10.15 6.22 15.22
C ARG A 153 9.82 5.28 14.06
N ILE A 154 10.51 4.14 14.04
CA ILE A 154 10.29 3.04 13.09
C ILE A 154 10.02 1.78 13.90
N TYR A 155 8.95 1.07 13.59
CA TYR A 155 8.60 -0.22 14.16
C TYR A 155 8.60 -1.26 13.04
N ILE A 156 9.67 -2.04 12.96
CA ILE A 156 9.77 -3.18 12.04
C ILE A 156 9.13 -4.39 12.72
N HIS A 157 8.41 -5.21 11.96
CA HIS A 157 7.85 -6.44 12.50
C HIS A 157 8.97 -7.33 13.08
N PRO A 158 8.83 -7.85 14.32
CA PRO A 158 9.93 -8.53 15.01
C PRO A 158 10.42 -9.81 14.32
N ASN A 159 9.57 -10.42 13.49
CA ASN A 159 9.91 -11.63 12.72
C ASN A 159 10.41 -11.32 11.30
N TYR A 160 10.60 -10.06 10.93
CA TYR A 160 11.22 -9.70 9.66
C TYR A 160 12.72 -9.97 9.71
N SER A 161 13.26 -10.60 8.66
CA SER A 161 14.71 -10.78 8.50
C SER A 161 15.12 -10.61 7.05
N ARG A 162 15.93 -9.58 6.78
CA ARG A 162 16.56 -9.38 5.46
C ARG A 162 17.50 -10.54 5.11
N GLU A 163 18.17 -11.12 6.11
CA GLU A 163 19.15 -12.20 5.93
C GLU A 163 18.51 -13.51 5.48
N ALA A 164 17.27 -13.77 5.90
CA ALA A 164 16.51 -14.95 5.49
C ALA A 164 16.19 -14.95 3.99
N ARG A 165 16.21 -13.78 3.33
CA ARG A 165 15.89 -13.59 1.90
C ARG A 165 14.55 -14.18 1.45
N ASP A 166 13.65 -14.43 2.39
CA ASP A 166 12.31 -14.96 2.13
C ASP A 166 11.23 -13.86 2.07
N TYR A 167 11.60 -12.62 2.41
CA TYR A 167 10.70 -11.46 2.44
C TYR A 167 9.44 -11.70 3.30
N ARG A 168 9.50 -12.63 4.24
CA ARG A 168 8.43 -12.86 5.21
C ARG A 168 8.38 -11.70 6.19
N ASN A 169 7.16 -11.39 6.66
CA ASN A 169 6.92 -10.31 7.61
C ASN A 169 7.43 -8.95 7.13
N ASP A 170 7.45 -8.71 5.81
CA ASP A 170 7.90 -7.46 5.21
C ASP A 170 6.86 -6.34 5.41
N ILE A 171 6.85 -5.81 6.64
CA ILE A 171 5.92 -4.79 7.11
C ILE A 171 6.56 -3.97 8.23
N ALA A 172 6.37 -2.65 8.16
CA ALA A 172 6.83 -1.70 9.16
C ALA A 172 5.83 -0.56 9.35
N LEU A 173 5.83 0.00 10.56
CA LEU A 173 5.10 1.21 10.91
C LEU A 173 6.08 2.37 11.14
N LEU A 174 5.71 3.55 10.66
CA LEU A 174 6.43 4.78 10.91
C LEU A 174 5.56 5.67 11.79
N HIS A 175 6.16 6.23 12.84
CA HIS A 175 5.54 7.30 13.61
C HIS A 175 6.10 8.64 13.15
N VAL A 176 5.20 9.61 12.94
CA VAL A 176 5.60 10.99 12.62
C VAL A 176 5.66 11.85 13.86
N LYS A 177 6.67 12.70 13.93
CA LYS A 177 6.90 13.63 15.05
C LYS A 177 5.75 14.60 15.26
N THR A 178 5.18 15.10 14.17
CA THR A 178 4.05 16.04 14.17
C THR A 178 2.85 15.37 13.52
N PRO A 179 1.71 15.22 14.22
CA PRO A 179 0.53 14.59 13.64
C PRO A 179 -0.02 15.31 12.39
N PHE A 180 -0.73 14.55 11.55
CA PHE A 180 -1.54 15.06 10.45
C PHE A 180 -2.86 15.62 10.97
N ILE A 181 -3.35 16.67 10.29
CA ILE A 181 -4.62 17.33 10.62
C ILE A 181 -5.60 17.04 9.47
N TYR A 182 -6.53 16.12 9.71
CA TYR A 182 -7.54 15.70 8.71
C TYR A 182 -8.73 16.66 8.63
N THR A 183 -9.01 17.42 9.68
CA THR A 183 -10.17 18.33 9.76
C THR A 183 -10.15 19.31 8.59
N ASN A 184 -11.20 19.28 7.76
CA ASN A 184 -11.37 20.11 6.57
C ASN A 184 -10.20 20.01 5.56
N ASN A 185 -9.47 18.89 5.55
CA ASN A 185 -8.35 18.70 4.63
C ASN A 185 -8.69 17.68 3.52
N PRO A 186 -9.07 18.15 2.32
CA PRO A 186 -9.45 17.26 1.21
C PRO A 186 -8.30 16.39 0.68
N LEU A 187 -7.05 16.75 1.01
CA LEU A 187 -5.86 16.07 0.50
C LEU A 187 -5.44 14.87 1.37
N LEU A 188 -6.12 14.63 2.49
CA LEU A 188 -5.78 13.57 3.42
C LEU A 188 -6.93 12.59 3.61
N ALA A 189 -6.61 11.30 3.59
CA ALA A 189 -7.51 10.23 3.97
C ALA A 189 -6.73 9.12 4.69
N LYS A 190 -7.35 8.49 5.69
CA LYS A 190 -6.79 7.29 6.32
C LYS A 190 -7.13 6.08 5.45
N SER A 191 -6.29 5.06 5.43
CA SER A 191 -6.62 3.75 4.87
C SER A 191 -7.49 2.96 5.83
N CYS A 192 -8.52 2.30 5.30
CA CYS A 192 -9.24 1.28 6.05
C CYS A 192 -8.50 -0.05 5.93
N ILE A 193 -8.32 -0.75 7.03
CA ILE A 193 -7.84 -2.15 7.06
C ILE A 193 -8.94 -3.00 7.66
N HIS A 194 -9.26 -4.10 7.00
CA HIS A 194 -10.26 -5.05 7.46
C HIS A 194 -9.60 -6.02 8.43
N ARG A 195 -10.08 -6.04 9.67
CA ARG A 195 -9.76 -7.08 10.63
C ARG A 195 -10.47 -8.37 10.19
N ILE A 196 -9.72 -9.46 10.12
CA ILE A 196 -10.27 -10.79 9.87
C ILE A 196 -9.91 -11.65 11.07
N ASP A 197 -10.90 -12.05 11.86
CA ASP A 197 -10.68 -12.90 13.02
C ASP A 197 -10.43 -14.37 12.58
N PRO A 198 -9.54 -15.13 13.26
CA PRO A 198 -9.44 -16.57 13.06
C PRO A 198 -10.79 -17.25 13.37
N PRO A 199 -11.27 -18.25 12.58
CA PRO A 199 -10.61 -19.00 11.51
C PRO A 199 -10.82 -18.46 10.08
N GLU A 200 -11.42 -17.27 9.93
CA GLU A 200 -11.85 -16.75 8.62
C GLU A 200 -10.69 -16.23 7.75
N LEU A 201 -9.48 -16.14 8.30
CA LEU A 201 -8.24 -15.73 7.62
C LEU A 201 -7.96 -16.53 6.34
N THR A 202 -8.34 -17.81 6.29
CA THR A 202 -8.19 -18.68 5.11
C THR A 202 -9.32 -18.51 4.09
N ILE A 203 -10.49 -18.02 4.51
CA ILE A 203 -11.73 -18.01 3.71
C ILE A 203 -12.00 -16.62 3.09
N GLN A 204 -11.53 -15.54 3.72
CA GLN A 204 -11.82 -14.16 3.31
C GLN A 204 -10.63 -13.39 2.70
N HIS A 205 -9.64 -14.11 2.17
CA HIS A 205 -8.70 -13.53 1.22
C HIS A 205 -9.44 -12.98 -0.02
N PRO A 206 -8.99 -11.91 -0.72
CA PRO A 206 -9.56 -11.60 -2.02
C PRO A 206 -9.45 -12.83 -2.93
N ARG A 207 -10.62 -13.40 -3.23
CA ARG A 207 -10.77 -14.61 -4.06
C ARG A 207 -9.98 -14.45 -5.37
N ASN A 208 -9.50 -15.54 -5.95
CA ASN A 208 -8.88 -15.51 -7.27
C ASN A 208 -9.66 -14.64 -8.27
N GLY A 209 -8.95 -13.85 -9.06
CA GLY A 209 -9.54 -12.92 -10.02
C GLY A 209 -10.21 -11.70 -9.38
N SER A 210 -10.07 -11.47 -8.07
CA SER A 210 -10.55 -10.24 -7.45
C SER A 210 -9.81 -9.04 -8.02
N ARG A 211 -10.56 -8.05 -8.46
CA ARG A 211 -10.04 -6.80 -9.01
C ARG A 211 -9.44 -5.96 -7.89
N LEU A 212 -8.17 -5.58 -8.04
CA LEU A 212 -7.46 -4.68 -7.14
C LEU A 212 -6.96 -3.44 -7.91
N ALA A 213 -6.70 -2.38 -7.15
CA ALA A 213 -5.99 -1.20 -7.62
C ALA A 213 -4.62 -1.14 -6.93
N VAL A 214 -3.56 -0.98 -7.71
CA VAL A 214 -2.20 -0.72 -7.23
C VAL A 214 -1.88 0.72 -7.54
N ILE A 215 -1.38 1.45 -6.54
CA ILE A 215 -1.18 2.90 -6.61
C ILE A 215 0.21 3.23 -6.09
N GLY A 216 0.94 4.09 -6.78
CA GLY A 216 2.25 4.54 -6.33
C GLY A 216 3.05 5.30 -7.39
N TRP A 217 4.30 5.60 -7.05
CA TRP A 217 5.29 6.18 -7.97
C TRP A 217 6.40 5.18 -8.30
N GLY A 218 6.09 3.88 -8.27
CA GLY A 218 7.05 2.85 -8.64
C GLY A 218 7.51 2.98 -10.10
N PHE A 219 8.62 2.31 -10.44
CA PHE A 219 9.09 2.24 -11.82
C PHE A 219 8.02 1.64 -12.73
N LEU A 220 7.77 2.28 -13.87
CA LEU A 220 6.75 1.83 -14.83
C LEU A 220 7.24 0.69 -15.72
N LYS A 221 8.56 0.48 -15.80
CA LYS A 221 9.23 -0.58 -16.56
C LYS A 221 10.56 -0.95 -15.89
N SER A 222 10.98 -2.21 -16.02
CA SER A 222 12.22 -2.72 -15.42
C SER A 222 13.52 -2.11 -15.98
N ILE A 223 13.52 -1.55 -17.20
CA ILE A 223 14.73 -1.02 -17.86
C ILE A 223 14.47 0.39 -18.36
N GLY A 224 15.39 1.33 -18.04
CA GLY A 224 15.41 2.69 -18.57
C GLY A 224 14.27 3.60 -18.07
N SER A 225 13.54 3.20 -17.03
CA SER A 225 12.44 4.00 -16.46
C SER A 225 12.97 4.99 -15.43
N THR A 226 12.41 6.20 -15.43
CA THR A 226 12.48 7.12 -14.31
C THR A 226 11.31 6.87 -13.36
N ILE A 227 11.46 7.31 -12.11
CA ILE A 227 10.35 7.37 -11.14
C ILE A 227 9.37 8.43 -11.67
N PRO A 228 8.09 8.08 -11.95
CA PRO A 228 7.13 9.03 -12.48
C PRO A 228 6.94 10.22 -11.54
N GLU A 229 6.71 11.40 -12.10
CA GLU A 229 6.39 12.61 -11.32
C GLU A 229 4.95 12.55 -10.82
N MET A 230 4.04 12.11 -11.71
CA MET A 230 2.63 11.92 -11.45
C MET A 230 2.38 10.57 -10.81
N LEU A 231 1.50 10.54 -9.80
CA LEU A 231 1.04 9.32 -9.16
C LEU A 231 0.39 8.42 -10.20
N GLN A 232 0.75 7.15 -10.19
CA GLN A 232 0.22 6.16 -11.11
C GLN A 232 -0.79 5.27 -10.39
N GLN A 233 -1.80 4.84 -11.12
CA GLN A 233 -2.73 3.81 -10.71
C GLN A 233 -2.78 2.71 -11.78
N VAL A 234 -2.98 1.46 -11.36
CA VAL A 234 -3.14 0.34 -12.26
C VAL A 234 -4.10 -0.69 -11.67
N GLN A 235 -4.94 -1.26 -12.53
CA GLN A 235 -5.78 -2.37 -12.16
C GLN A 235 -5.02 -3.69 -12.31
N VAL A 236 -5.08 -4.53 -11.27
CA VAL A 236 -4.55 -5.89 -11.28
C VAL A 236 -5.60 -6.86 -10.75
N TYR A 237 -5.30 -8.16 -10.85
CA TYR A 237 -6.17 -9.21 -10.32
C TYR A 237 -5.39 -10.08 -9.36
N THR A 238 -6.04 -10.52 -8.27
CA THR A 238 -5.47 -11.57 -7.43
C THR A 238 -5.37 -12.87 -8.21
N ILE A 239 -4.33 -13.64 -7.88
CA ILE A 239 -3.99 -14.90 -8.55
C ILE A 239 -3.86 -15.95 -7.44
N ASP A 240 -4.41 -17.14 -7.70
CA ASP A 240 -4.32 -18.23 -6.73
C ASP A 240 -2.88 -18.60 -6.39
N HIS A 241 -2.69 -18.98 -5.14
CA HIS A 241 -1.39 -19.31 -4.56
C HIS A 241 -0.73 -20.54 -5.21
N ASP A 242 -1.51 -21.44 -5.81
CA ASP A 242 -1.03 -22.63 -6.52
C ASP A 242 -0.74 -22.36 -8.01
N HIS A 243 -1.01 -21.15 -8.50
CA HIS A 243 -0.74 -20.78 -9.88
C HIS A 243 0.78 -20.73 -10.15
N PRO A 244 1.30 -21.31 -11.26
CA PRO A 244 2.73 -21.39 -11.53
C PRO A 244 3.49 -20.05 -11.51
N ALA A 245 2.83 -18.96 -11.91
CA ALA A 245 3.40 -17.61 -11.86
C ALA A 245 3.65 -17.08 -10.43
N CYS A 246 2.97 -17.65 -9.43
CA CYS A 246 3.08 -17.28 -8.02
C CYS A 246 3.92 -18.28 -7.23
N LEU A 247 4.28 -19.42 -7.83
CA LEU A 247 5.12 -20.45 -7.21
C LEU A 247 6.58 -20.00 -7.19
N ASP A 248 6.91 -19.16 -6.20
CA ASP A 248 8.28 -18.92 -5.78
C ASP A 248 8.56 -19.65 -4.46
N SER A 249 9.77 -20.17 -4.31
CA SER A 249 10.26 -20.83 -3.09
C SER A 249 10.18 -19.97 -1.82
N ILE A 250 10.14 -18.65 -1.99
CA ILE A 250 10.07 -17.66 -0.90
C ILE A 250 8.64 -17.18 -0.61
N TYR A 251 7.66 -17.56 -1.42
CA TYR A 251 6.27 -17.13 -1.25
C TYR A 251 5.57 -17.89 -0.12
N ASP A 252 4.94 -17.16 0.78
CA ASP A 252 4.16 -17.72 1.89
C ASP A 252 2.67 -17.33 1.78
N PRO A 253 1.77 -18.26 1.42
CA PRO A 253 0.36 -17.92 1.18
C PRO A 253 -0.41 -17.50 2.43
N GLN A 254 0.12 -17.76 3.64
CA GLN A 254 -0.48 -17.27 4.88
C GLN A 254 -0.15 -15.80 5.11
N LEU A 255 1.09 -15.40 4.80
CA LEU A 255 1.62 -14.07 5.08
C LEU A 255 1.48 -13.10 3.91
N GLN A 256 1.32 -13.63 2.69
CA GLN A 256 1.38 -12.89 1.44
C GLN A 256 0.26 -13.31 0.49
N PHE A 257 0.14 -12.58 -0.62
CA PHE A 257 -0.66 -12.95 -1.76
C PHE A 257 -0.09 -12.44 -3.08
N CYS A 258 -0.55 -13.07 -4.15
CA CYS A 258 -0.10 -12.81 -5.50
C CYS A 258 -1.14 -12.00 -6.26
N ALA A 259 -0.72 -10.93 -6.95
CA ALA A 259 -1.60 -10.18 -7.82
C ALA A 259 -0.85 -9.55 -9.00
N GLY A 260 -1.51 -9.50 -10.16
CA GLY A 260 -0.92 -8.94 -11.36
C GLY A 260 -1.80 -9.12 -12.59
N ILE A 261 -1.19 -8.88 -13.75
CA ILE A 261 -1.73 -9.24 -15.06
C ILE A 261 -0.73 -10.20 -15.67
N ILE A 262 -1.13 -11.46 -15.88
CA ILE A 262 -0.24 -12.54 -16.31
C ILE A 262 0.42 -12.24 -17.66
N GLU A 263 -0.30 -11.57 -18.56
CA GLU A 263 0.21 -11.15 -19.86
C GLU A 263 1.34 -10.10 -19.76
N GLY A 264 1.52 -9.50 -18.58
CA GLY A 264 2.47 -8.42 -18.33
C GLY A 264 2.00 -7.07 -18.86
N GLY A 265 2.93 -6.13 -18.97
CA GLY A 265 2.69 -4.77 -19.48
C GLY A 265 2.08 -3.82 -18.45
N LYS A 266 1.55 -4.32 -17.34
CA LYS A 266 1.00 -3.56 -16.21
C LYS A 266 1.39 -4.22 -14.89
N GLY A 267 1.82 -3.44 -13.90
CA GLY A 267 2.22 -3.95 -12.58
C GLY A 267 2.75 -2.85 -11.69
#